data_AF-A0A8D5UD57-F1
#
_entry.id   AF-A0A8D5UD57-F1
#
_cell.length_a   1.000
_cell.length_b   1.000
_cell.length_c   1.000
_cell.angle_alpha   90.00
_cell.angle_beta   90.00
_cell.angle_gamma   90.00
#
_symmetry.space_group_name_H-M   'P 1'
#
loop_
_entity.id
_entity.type
_entity.pdbx_description
1 polymer ?
#
loop_
_entity_poly.entity_id
_entity_poly.type
_entity_poly.pdbx_seq_one_letter_code
_entity_poly.pdbx_strand_id
1 'polypeptide(L)' 'MNWLLAKPAVATVITGAKNKEQVIQNVAAAEWKLESEDVIALDKMTDI' A
#
# COMPACT_ATOMS: atom_id res chain seq x y z
N MET A 1 -1.02 -2.17 -0.42
CA MET A 1 -1.20 -1.24 0.72
C MET A 1 -0.30 -0.02 0.62
N ASN A 2 1.01 -0.19 0.43
CA ASN A 2 1.99 0.91 0.49
C ASN A 2 1.73 2.07 -0.48
N TRP A 3 1.18 1.78 -1.65
CA TRP A 3 0.77 2.83 -2.59
C TRP A 3 -0.24 3.81 -1.98
N LEU A 4 -1.21 3.32 -1.20
CA LEU A 4 -2.18 4.17 -0.52
C LEU A 4 -1.55 4.95 0.63
N LEU A 5 -0.60 4.34 1.36
CA LEU A 5 0.20 5.03 2.40
C LEU A 5 1.16 6.07 1.84
N ALA A 6 1.54 5.97 0.56
CA ALA A 6 2.39 6.96 -0.11
C ALA A 6 1.63 8.26 -0.44
N LYS A 7 0.29 8.29 -0.33
CA LYS A 7 -0.51 9.47 -0.64
C LYS A 7 -0.53 10.45 0.54
N PRO A 8 -0.17 11.73 0.34
CA PRO A 8 -0.12 12.72 1.43
C PRO A 8 -1.43 12.89 2.22
N ALA A 9 -2.58 12.66 1.57
CA ALA A 9 -3.90 12.78 2.19
C ALA A 9 -4.32 11.57 3.04
N VAL A 10 -3.54 10.48 3.04
CA VAL A 10 -3.88 9.24 3.75
C VAL A 10 -3.06 9.15 5.04
N ALA A 11 -3.72 9.29 6.18
CA ALA A 11 -3.07 9.18 7.49
C ALA A 11 -2.73 7.72 7.89
N THR A 12 -3.60 6.76 7.54
CA THR A 12 -3.44 5.35 7.87
C THR A 12 -4.24 4.46 6.92
N VAL A 13 -3.89 3.17 6.85
CA VAL A 13 -4.63 2.16 6.08
C VAL A 13 -5.08 1.04 7.01
N ILE A 14 -6.39 0.79 7.05
CA ILE A 14 -6.99 -0.29 7.82
C ILE A 14 -7.18 -1.49 6.89
N THR A 15 -6.40 -2.55 7.09
CA THR A 15 -6.48 -3.77 6.27
C THR A 15 -7.21 -4.89 6.99
N GLY A 16 -8.11 -5.57 6.29
CA GLY A 16 -8.69 -6.83 6.75
C GLY A 16 -7.79 -8.03 6.45
N ALA A 17 -7.95 -9.11 7.23
CA ALA A 17 -7.33 -10.41 6.99
C ALA A 17 -8.30 -11.52 7.44
N LYS A 18 -8.40 -12.60 6.64
CA LYS A 18 -9.24 -13.78 6.92
C LYS A 18 -8.43 -14.96 7.47
N ASN A 19 -7.11 -14.91 7.36
CA ASN A 19 -6.18 -15.93 7.83
C ASN A 19 -4.87 -15.28 8.31
N LYS A 20 -4.00 -16.10 8.91
CA LYS A 20 -2.75 -15.63 9.53
C LYS A 20 -1.75 -15.14 8.49
N GLU A 21 -1.70 -15.80 7.34
CA GLU A 21 -0.77 -15.51 6.25
C GLU A 21 -1.02 -14.09 5.71
N GLN A 22 -2.28 -13.69 5.58
CA GLN A 22 -2.65 -12.32 5.18
C GLN A 22 -2.21 -11.28 6.20
N VAL A 23 -2.25 -11.57 7.51
CA VAL A 23 -1.75 -10.65 8.54
C VAL A 23 -0.24 -10.43 8.36
N ILE A 24 0.51 -11.51 8.18
CA ILE A 24 1.97 -11.44 7.96
C ILE A 24 2.28 -10.63 6.69
N GLN A 25 1.53 -10.88 5.61
CA GLN A 25 1.69 -10.13 4.35
C GLN A 25 1.32 -8.65 4.49
N ASN A 26 0.27 -8.31 5.24
CA ASN A 26 -0.11 -6.93 5.49
C ASN A 26 0.99 -6.19 6.26
N VAL A 27 1.58 -6.83 7.29
CA VAL A 27 2.69 -6.27 8.05
C VAL A 27 3.93 -6.10 7.16
N ALA A 28 4.33 -7.15 6.44
CA ALA A 28 5.48 -7.12 5.54
C ALA A 28 5.30 -6.06 4.45
N ALA A 29 4.08 -5.83 3.96
CA ALA A 29 3.81 -4.71 3.07
C ALA A 29 4.17 -3.39 3.74
N ALA A 30 3.70 -3.10 4.95
CA ALA A 30 4.00 -1.83 5.63
C ALA A 30 5.51 -1.54 5.86
N GLU A 31 6.38 -2.54 5.81
CA GLU A 31 7.82 -2.40 6.09
C GLU A 31 8.65 -1.82 4.94
N TRP A 32 8.10 -1.74 3.72
CA TRP A 32 8.81 -1.16 2.58
C TRP A 32 8.05 0.03 1.98
N LYS A 33 8.78 0.87 1.24
CA LYS A 33 8.23 2.03 0.54
C LYS A 33 8.43 1.86 -0.96
N LEU A 34 7.46 2.32 -1.73
CA LEU A 34 7.59 2.43 -3.18
C LEU A 34 8.52 3.59 -3.51
N GLU A 35 9.33 3.42 -4.56
CA GLU A 35 10.08 4.53 -5.12
C GLU A 35 9.11 5.51 -5.82
N SER A 36 9.54 6.76 -5.94
CA SER A 36 8.68 7.82 -6.50
C SER A 36 8.20 7.47 -7.93
N GLU A 37 9.06 6.81 -8.70
CA GLU A 37 8.77 6.36 -10.07
C GLU A 37 7.69 5.28 -10.10
N ASP A 38 7.72 4.33 -9.17
CA ASP A 38 6.71 3.26 -9.05
C ASP A 38 5.35 3.84 -8.63
N VAL A 39 5.34 4.82 -7.71
CA VAL A 39 4.10 5.50 -7.30
C VAL A 39 3.44 6.19 -8.50
N ILE A 40 4.22 6.91 -9.31
CA ILE A 40 3.73 7.59 -10.52
C ILE A 40 3.19 6.59 -11.54
N ALA A 41 3.88 5.47 -11.75
CA ALA A 41 3.44 4.43 -12.67
C ALA A 41 2.11 3.80 -12.20
N LEU A 42 1.99 3.52 -10.91
CA LEU A 42 0.78 2.97 -10.30
C LEU A 42 -0.38 3.98 -10.36
N ASP A 43 -0.14 5.26 -10.05
CA ASP A 43 -1.17 6.30 -10.16
C ASP A 43 -1.77 6.34 -11.58
N LYS A 44 -0.92 6.32 -12.61
CA LYS A 44 -1.37 6.27 -14.03
C LYS A 44 -2.19 5.03 -14.39
N MET A 45 -1.93 3.89 -13.74
CA MET A 45 -2.67 2.64 -13.97
C MET A 45 -4.02 2.61 -13.23
N THR A 46 -4.13 3.39 -12.15
CA THR A 46 -5.30 3.41 -11.27
C THR A 46 -6.23 4.60 -11.46
N ASP A 47 -5.89 5.55 -12.34
CA ASP A 47 -6.83 6.59 -12.78
C ASP A 47 -8.05 5.93 -13.46
N ILE A 48 -9.12 5.80 -12.67
CA ILE A 48 -10.49 5.42 -13.06
C ILE A 48 -11.34 6.69 -13.06
#